data_AF-A0A9E5VLG0-F1
#
_entry.id   AF-A0A9E5VLG0-F1
#
_cell.length_a   1.000
_cell.length_b   1.000
_cell.length_c   1.000
_cell.angle_alpha   90.00
_cell.angle_beta   90.00
_cell.angle_gamma   90.00
#
_symmetry.space_group_name_H-M   'P 1'
#
loop_
_entity.id
_entity.type
_entity.pdbx_description
1 polymer ?
#
loop_
_entity_poly.entity_id
_entity_poly.type
_entity_poly.pdbx_seq_one_letter_code
_entity_poly.pdbx_strand_id
1 'polypeptide(L)' 'MEQKGLITRQSVKKDARLKKIVLTDKAWEIYSLMRHDKEKMEQQLVRGFTEEEIKTLYGYIQRMKDNISKN' A
#
# COMPACT_ATOMS: atom_id res chain seq x y z
N MET A 1 7.40 -5.76 -12.75
CA MET A 1 6.14 -6.29 -12.21
C MET A 1 5.41 -7.18 -13.21
N GLU A 2 5.28 -6.76 -14.48
CA GLU A 2 4.61 -7.57 -15.53
C GLU A 2 5.36 -8.88 -15.83
N GLN A 3 6.68 -8.84 -16.04
CA GLN A 3 7.52 -10.05 -16.16
C GLN A 3 7.48 -10.96 -14.92
N LYS A 4 7.16 -10.40 -13.74
CA LYS A 4 7.01 -11.16 -12.49
C LYS A 4 5.61 -11.78 -12.36
N GLY A 5 4.73 -11.54 -13.35
CA GLY A 5 3.35 -12.02 -13.37
C GLY A 5 2.48 -11.39 -12.30
N LEU A 6 2.81 -10.17 -11.82
CA LEU A 6 2.05 -9.51 -10.76
C LEU A 6 1.02 -8.51 -11.30
N ILE A 7 1.30 -7.93 -12.47
CA ILE A 7 0.40 -6.99 -13.15
C ILE A 7 0.21 -7.39 -14.60
N THR A 8 -0.90 -6.94 -15.19
CA THR A 8 -1.12 -6.98 -16.64
C THR A 8 -1.57 -5.60 -17.15
N ARG A 9 -1.28 -5.32 -18.41
CA ARG A 9 -1.61 -4.07 -19.12
C ARG A 9 -2.82 -4.28 -20.02
N GLN A 10 -3.95 -3.67 -19.68
CA GLN A 10 -5.16 -3.71 -20.50
C GLN A 10 -5.29 -2.45 -21.35
N SER A 11 -5.68 -2.59 -22.62
CA SER A 11 -5.96 -1.45 -23.49
C SER A 11 -7.20 -0.68 -23.00
N VAL A 12 -7.16 0.65 -23.10
CA VAL A 12 -8.28 1.51 -22.75
C VAL A 12 -9.00 1.93 -24.04
N LYS A 13 -10.34 1.81 -24.07
CA LYS A 13 -11.15 2.11 -25.26
C LYS A 13 -11.02 3.57 -25.75
N LYS A 14 -10.75 4.50 -24.85
CA LYS A 14 -10.72 5.95 -25.12
C LYS A 14 -9.42 6.43 -25.78
N ASP A 15 -8.29 5.79 -25.49
CA ASP A 15 -6.98 6.12 -26.08
C ASP A 15 -6.09 4.87 -26.07
N ALA A 16 -5.73 4.39 -27.26
CA ALA A 16 -4.94 3.17 -27.45
C ALA A 16 -3.50 3.27 -26.92
N ARG A 17 -2.98 4.50 -26.74
CA ARG A 17 -1.66 4.74 -26.13
C ARG A 17 -1.68 4.52 -24.62
N LEU A 18 -2.87 4.61 -24.00
CA LEU A 18 -3.03 4.37 -22.56
C LEU A 18 -3.19 2.87 -22.29
N LYS A 19 -2.51 2.41 -21.23
CA LYS A 19 -2.68 1.07 -20.68
C LYS A 19 -3.15 1.18 -19.23
N LYS A 20 -4.23 0.48 -18.91
CA LYS A 20 -4.68 0.28 -17.54
C LYS A 20 -3.83 -0.82 -16.92
N ILE A 21 -3.08 -0.48 -15.87
CA ILE A 21 -2.36 -1.48 -15.06
C ILE A 21 -3.36 -2.11 -14.11
N VAL A 22 -3.47 -3.43 -14.12
CA VAL A 22 -4.31 -4.17 -13.17
C VAL A 22 -3.47 -5.28 -12.51
N LEU A 23 -3.79 -5.58 -11.25
CA LEU A 23 -3.23 -6.72 -10.55
C LEU A 23 -3.75 -8.02 -11.17
N THR A 24 -2.88 -9.02 -11.20
CA THR A 24 -3.24 -10.41 -11.52
C THR A 24 -3.77 -11.12 -10.28
N ASP A 25 -4.41 -12.27 -10.45
CA ASP A 25 -4.89 -13.08 -9.32
C ASP A 25 -3.76 -13.47 -8.37
N LYS A 26 -2.60 -13.86 -8.91
CA LYS A 26 -1.37 -14.11 -8.15
C LYS A 26 -0.97 -12.91 -7.28
N ALA A 27 -1.10 -11.69 -7.80
CA ALA A 27 -0.78 -10.49 -7.02
C ALA A 27 -1.83 -10.17 -5.97
N TRP A 28 -3.10 -10.49 -6.21
CA TRP A 28 -4.16 -10.37 -5.21
C TRP A 28 -3.95 -11.33 -4.03
N GLU A 29 -3.53 -12.56 -4.29
CA GLU A 29 -3.17 -13.53 -3.25
C GLU A 29 -2.03 -13.01 -2.37
N ILE A 30 -0.94 -12.53 -3.00
CA ILE A 30 0.20 -11.94 -2.28
C ILE A 30 -0.25 -10.70 -1.50
N TYR A 31 -1.05 -9.82 -2.12
CA TYR A 31 -1.57 -8.63 -1.46
C TYR A 31 -2.38 -8.98 -0.20
N SER A 32 -3.22 -10.02 -0.26
CA SER A 32 -4.01 -10.49 0.87
C SER A 32 -3.11 -10.96 2.02
N LEU A 33 -2.08 -11.75 1.72
CA LEU A 33 -1.10 -12.19 2.71
C LEU A 33 -0.37 -11.01 3.35
N MET A 34 0.14 -10.09 2.53
CA MET A 34 0.84 -8.90 3.02
C MET A 34 -0.07 -7.99 3.86
N ARG A 35 -1.37 -7.93 3.55
CA ARG A 35 -2.34 -7.15 4.32
C ARG A 35 -2.51 -7.72 5.72
N HIS A 36 -2.67 -9.04 5.84
CA HIS A 36 -2.80 -9.71 7.13
C HIS A 36 -1.55 -9.54 7.99
N ASP A 37 -0.37 -9.69 7.39
CA ASP A 37 0.91 -9.51 8.09
C ASP A 37 1.11 -8.05 8.52
N LYS A 38 0.72 -7.08 7.67
CA LYS A 38 0.72 -5.65 8.01
C LYS A 38 -0.19 -5.36 9.21
N GLU A 39 -1.42 -5.87 9.22
CA GLU A 39 -2.36 -5.64 10.31
C GLU A 39 -1.84 -6.20 11.64
N LYS A 40 -1.29 -7.42 11.63
CA LYS A 40 -0.65 -8.01 12.80
C LYS A 40 0.54 -7.19 13.30
N MET A 41 1.40 -6.76 12.39
CA MET A 41 2.56 -5.94 12.74
C MET A 41 2.13 -4.59 13.32
N GLU A 42 1.14 -3.92 12.71
CA GLU A 42 0.61 -2.64 13.22
C GLU A 42 0.04 -2.80 14.63
N GLN A 43 -0.74 -3.85 14.89
CA GLN A 43 -1.27 -4.15 16.24
C GLN A 43 -0.16 -4.42 17.26
N GLN A 44 0.89 -5.13 16.86
CA GLN A 44 2.04 -5.40 17.73
C GLN A 44 2.82 -4.12 18.06
N LEU A 45 3.03 -3.24 17.07
CA LEU A 45 3.78 -2.01 17.24
C LEU A 45 3.11 -1.03 18.21
N VAL A 46 1.78 -0.98 18.22
CA VAL A 46 1.00 -0.07 19.08
C VAL A 46 0.52 -0.73 20.39
N ARG A 47 0.94 -1.96 20.68
CA ARG A 47 0.49 -2.67 21.87
C ARG A 47 0.88 -1.89 23.14
N GLY A 48 -0.13 -1.55 23.94
CA GLY A 48 0.05 -0.80 25.19
C GLY A 48 -0.07 0.73 25.05
N PHE A 49 -0.28 1.23 23.83
CA PHE A 49 -0.58 2.64 23.59
C PHE A 49 -2.07 2.90 23.82
N THR A 50 -2.38 4.08 24.31
CA THR A 50 -3.74 4.65 24.29
C THR A 50 -4.11 5.12 22.88
N GLU A 51 -5.41 5.28 22.63
CA GLU A 51 -5.90 5.78 21.34
C GLU A 51 -5.35 7.17 21.01
N GLU A 52 -5.21 8.04 22.02
CA GLU A 52 -4.69 9.39 21.84
C GLU A 52 -3.19 9.36 21.46
N GLU A 53 -2.39 8.51 22.10
CA GLU A 53 -0.97 8.34 21.74
C GLU A 53 -0.81 7.79 20.31
N ILE A 54 -1.65 6.83 19.90
CA ILE A 54 -1.66 6.31 18.53
C ILE A 54 -1.97 7.43 17.53
N LYS A 55 -2.98 8.25 17.81
CA LYS A 55 -3.35 9.39 16.97
C LYS A 55 -2.22 10.43 16.87
N THR A 56 -1.55 10.71 17.98
CA THR A 56 -0.37 11.59 18.01
C THR A 56 0.77 11.02 17.17
N LEU A 57 1.08 9.73 17.32
CA LEU A 57 2.11 9.03 16.55
C LEU A 57 1.84 9.08 15.04
N TYR A 58 0.60 8.81 14.61
CA TYR A 58 0.22 8.95 13.20
C TYR A 58 0.48 10.36 12.66
N GLY A 59 0.16 11.39 13.46
CA GLY A 59 0.44 12.78 13.10
C GLY A 59 1.94 13.04 12.92
N TYR A 60 2.80 12.45 13.76
CA TYR A 60 4.25 12.59 13.65
C TYR A 60 4.79 11.95 12.37
N ILE A 61 4.41 10.70 12.12
CA ILE A 61 4.81 9.94 10.92
C ILE A 61 4.35 10.65 9.65
N GLN A 62 3.13 11.19 9.63
CA GLN A 62 2.59 11.91 8.48
C GLN A 62 3.44 13.16 8.16
N ARG A 63 3.81 13.96 9.17
CA ARG A 63 4.70 15.12 8.96
C ARG A 63 6.09 14.71 8.47
N MET A 64 6.65 13.62 8.99
CA MET A 64 7.94 13.10 8.50
C MET A 64 7.84 12.69 7.03
N LYS A 65 6.76 12.00 6.64
CA LYS A 65 6.50 11.62 5.24
C LYS A 65 6.45 12.85 4.34
N ASP A 66 5.71 13.88 4.75
CA ASP A 66 5.54 15.11 3.96
C ASP A 66 6.85 15.88 3.79
N ASN A 67 7.73 15.85 4.79
CA ASN A 67 9.05 16.45 4.69
C ASN A 67 9.94 15.74 3.66
N ILE A 68 9.90 14.41 3.63
CA ILE A 68 10.74 13.60 2.71
C ILE A 68 10.19 13.64 1.29
N SER A 69 8.86 13.73 1.09
CA SER A 69 8.25 13.78 -0.24
C SER A 69 8.34 15.15 -0.94
N LYS A 70 8.75 16.19 -0.22
CA LYS A 70 8.95 17.55 -0.75
C LYS A 70 10.36 17.79 -1.30
N ASN A 71 11.24 16.79 -1.21
CA ASN A 71 12.51 16.71 -1.95
C ASN A 71 12.32 15.92 -3.25
#